data_AF-A0A212JV39-F1
#
_entry.id   AF-A0A212JV39-F1
#
_cell.length_a   1.000
_cell.length_b   1.000
_cell.length_c   1.000
_cell.angle_alpha   90.00
_cell.angle_beta   90.00
_cell.angle_gamma   90.00
#
_symmetry.space_group_name_H-M   'P 1'
#
loop_
_entity.id
_entity.type
_entity.pdbx_description
1 polymer ?
#
loop_
_entity_poly.entity_id
_entity_poly.type
_entity_poly.pdbx_seq_one_letter_code
_entity_poly.pdbx_strand_id
1 'polypeptide(L)' 'MTAEERIARLEETLFFQERLLHELNAALTGQQRQLDVMERALGELGVRVEDLRLTVEAGNSPANIPPPHYS' A
#
# COMPACT_ATOMS: atom_id res chain seq x y z
N MET A 1 38.68 6.00 34.22
CA MET A 1 38.11 5.20 33.11
C MET A 1 39.25 4.73 32.24
N THR A 2 39.50 3.42 32.19
CA THR A 2 40.61 2.82 31.41
C THR A 2 40.25 2.73 29.93
N ALA A 3 41.22 2.37 29.08
CA ALA A 3 40.97 2.15 27.66
C ALA A 3 40.03 0.94 27.46
N GLU A 4 40.22 -0.11 28.24
CA GLU A 4 39.42 -1.34 28.22
C GLU A 4 37.96 -1.06 28.60
N GLU A 5 37.71 -0.24 29.62
CA GLU A 5 36.36 0.16 30.03
C GLU A 5 35.64 0.97 28.93
N ARG A 6 36.39 1.79 28.17
CA ARG A 6 35.82 2.54 27.02
C ARG A 6 35.48 1.62 25.87
N ILE A 7 36.34 0.64 25.57
CA ILE A 7 36.12 -0.33 24.50
C ILE A 7 34.88 -1.17 24.81
N ALA A 8 34.77 -1.72 26.01
CA ALA A 8 33.61 -2.52 26.42
C ALA A 8 32.29 -1.74 26.27
N ARG A 9 32.26 -0.45 26.67
CA ARG A 9 31.09 0.40 26.50
C ARG A 9 30.75 0.65 25.03
N LEU A 10 31.76 0.85 24.17
CA LEU A 10 31.54 1.07 22.75
C LEU A 10 31.00 -0.20 22.08
N GLU A 11 31.50 -1.38 22.45
CA GLU A 11 31.00 -2.67 21.95
C GLU A 11 29.55 -2.92 22.35
N GLU A 12 29.20 -2.68 23.61
CA GLU A 12 27.82 -2.75 24.09
C GLU A 12 26.91 -1.78 23.32
N THR A 13 27.37 -0.54 23.17
CA THR A 13 26.64 0.50 22.43
C THR A 13 26.44 0.10 20.96
N LEU A 14 27.48 -0.43 20.31
CA LEU A 14 27.43 -0.88 18.92
C LEU A 14 26.42 -2.02 18.75
N PHE A 15 26.44 -3.01 19.64
CA PHE A 15 25.49 -4.12 19.62
C PHE A 15 24.04 -3.64 19.67
N PHE A 16 23.71 -2.71 20.58
CA PHE A 16 22.36 -2.16 20.66
C PHE A 16 21.98 -1.34 19.42
N GLN A 17 22.93 -0.60 18.83
CA GLN A 17 22.69 0.14 17.59
C GLN A 17 22.44 -0.78 16.40
N GLU A 18 23.23 -1.86 16.25
CA GLU A 18 23.03 -2.86 15.19
C GLU A 18 21.66 -3.52 15.31
N ARG A 19 21.27 -3.90 16.53
CA ARG A 19 19.94 -4.44 16.80
C ARG A 19 18.84 -3.45 16.43
N LEU A 20 18.96 -2.18 16.84
CA LEU A 20 17.99 -1.14 16.52
C LEU A 20 17.87 -0.91 15.01
N LEU A 21 18.99 -0.93 14.28
CA LEU A 21 19.00 -0.82 12.82
C LEU A 21 18.25 -1.98 12.16
N HIS A 22 18.42 -3.22 12.67
CA HIS A 22 17.67 -4.36 12.17
C HIS A 22 16.16 -4.24 12.42
N GLU A 23 15.76 -3.81 13.62
CA GLU A 23 14.35 -3.58 13.96
C GLU A 23 13.74 -2.48 13.07
N LEU A 24 14.47 -1.38 12.84
CA LEU A 24 14.02 -0.29 11.97
C LEU A 24 13.89 -0.73 10.52
N ASN A 25 14.85 -1.52 10.01
CA ASN A 25 14.79 -2.04 8.65
C ASN A 25 13.60 -3.01 8.48
N ALA A 26 13.32 -3.86 9.47
CA ALA A 26 12.14 -4.72 9.46
C ALA A 26 10.84 -3.91 9.43
N ALA A 27 10.76 -2.83 10.22
CA ALA A 27 9.62 -1.93 10.22
C ALA A 27 9.45 -1.22 8.87
N LEU A 28 10.53 -0.69 8.29
CA LEU A 28 10.52 0.02 7.01
C LEU A 28 10.09 -0.88 5.86
N THR A 29 10.66 -2.09 5.78
CA THR A 29 10.26 -3.07 4.77
C THR A 29 8.82 -3.55 4.95
N GLY A 30 8.33 -3.63 6.20
CA GLY A 30 6.92 -3.86 6.50
C GLY A 30 6.02 -2.75 5.95
N GLN A 31 6.39 -1.50 6.17
CA GLN A 31 5.66 -0.33 5.65
C GLN A 31 5.67 -0.27 4.12
N GLN A 32 6.81 -0.58 3.48
CA GLN A 32 6.89 -0.61 2.01
C GLN A 32 5.90 -1.63 1.42
N ARG A 33 5.82 -2.84 2.00
CA ARG A 33 4.85 -3.84 1.55
C ARG A 33 3.40 -3.36 1.69
N GLN A 34 3.09 -2.61 2.76
CA GLN A 34 1.76 -2.02 2.95
C GLN A 34 1.46 -0.97 1.87
N LEU A 35 2.43 -0.11 1.54
CA LEU A 35 2.31 0.86 0.45
C LEU A 35 2.09 0.17 -0.89
N ASP A 36 2.86 -0.88 -1.20
CA ASP A 36 2.71 -1.62 -2.46
C ASP A 36 1.31 -2.24 -2.60
N VAL A 37 0.73 -2.72 -1.48
CA VAL A 37 -0.65 -3.25 -1.46
C VAL A 37 -1.66 -2.12 -1.71
N MET A 38 -1.49 -0.98 -1.06
CA MET A 38 -2.37 0.18 -1.24
C MET A 38 -2.30 0.73 -2.66
N GLU A 39 -1.10 0.84 -3.23
CA GLU A 39 -0.90 1.31 -4.61
C GLU A 39 -1.62 0.41 -5.61
N ARG A 40 -1.49 -0.91 -5.47
CA ARG A 40 -2.24 -1.88 -6.30
C ARG A 40 -3.75 -1.70 -6.17
N ALA A 41 -4.27 -1.60 -4.94
CA ALA A 41 -5.71 -1.44 -4.70
C ALA A 41 -6.24 -0.12 -5.29
N LEU A 42 -5.48 0.96 -5.19
CA LEU A 42 -5.83 2.25 -5.79
C LEU A 42 -5.79 2.18 -7.32
N GLY A 43 -4.82 1.48 -7.90
CA GLY A 43 -4.75 1.23 -9.34
C GLY A 43 -5.98 0.46 -9.85
N GLU A 44 -6.35 -0.61 -9.17
CA GLU A 44 -7.56 -1.39 -9.50
C GLU A 44 -8.84 -0.54 -9.39
N LEU A 45 -8.93 0.30 -8.36
CA LEU A 45 -10.06 1.21 -8.21
C LEU A 45 -10.12 2.23 -9.35
N GLY A 46 -8.97 2.79 -9.75
CA GLY A 46 -8.88 3.70 -10.89
C GLY A 46 -9.40 3.07 -12.19
N VAL A 47 -9.03 1.82 -12.46
CA VAL A 47 -9.52 1.07 -13.63
C VAL A 47 -11.05 0.90 -13.57
N ARG A 48 -11.61 0.53 -12.40
CA ARG A 48 -13.06 0.35 -12.24
C ARG A 48 -13.83 1.66 -12.41
N VAL A 49 -13.28 2.78 -11.92
CA VAL A 49 -13.90 4.10 -12.10
C VAL A 49 -13.92 4.48 -13.58
N GLU A 50 -12.84 4.22 -14.31
CA GLU A 50 -12.80 4.50 -15.74
C GLU A 50 -13.75 3.60 -16.54
N ASP A 51 -13.85 2.32 -16.21
CA ASP A 51 -14.81 1.39 -16.82
C ASP A 51 -16.27 1.83 -16.59
N LEU A 52 -16.59 2.27 -15.37
CA LEU A 52 -17.90 2.86 -15.06
C LEU A 52 -18.15 4.14 -15.85
N ARG A 53 -17.16 5.02 -15.97
CA ARG A 53 -17.26 6.26 -16.77
C ARG A 53 -17.57 5.94 -18.22
N LEU A 54 -16.83 5.00 -18.82
CA LEU A 54 -17.06 4.53 -20.19
C LEU A 54 -18.44 3.91 -20.36
N THR A 55 -18.91 3.11 -19.39
CA THR A 55 -20.25 2.52 -19.41
C THR A 55 -21.37 3.57 -19.36
N VAL A 56 -21.19 4.62 -18.56
CA VAL A 56 -22.13 5.74 -18.47
C VAL A 56 -22.13 6.56 -19.77
N GLU A 57 -20.95 6.85 -20.33
CA GLU A 57 -20.80 7.60 -21.59
C GLU A 57 -21.30 6.81 -22.81
N ALA A 58 -21.15 5.48 -22.79
CA ALA A 58 -21.67 4.58 -23.83
C ALA A 58 -23.21 4.46 -23.85
N GLY A 59 -23.92 5.15 -22.95
CA GLY A 59 -25.32 5.49 -23.18
C GLY A 59 -26.35 4.44 -22.76
N ASN A 60 -26.16 3.77 -21.61
CA ASN A 60 -27.27 3.05 -20.96
C ASN A 60 -28.17 4.03 -20.17
N SER A 61 -28.89 4.90 -20.88
CA SER A 61 -30.28 5.10 -20.50
C SER A 61 -31.03 3.88 -21.01
N PRO A 62 -31.68 3.06 -20.17
CA PRO A 62 -32.61 2.07 -20.69
C PRO A 62 -33.61 2.84 -21.54
N ALA A 63 -33.65 2.57 -22.83
CA ALA A 63 -34.69 3.11 -23.68
C ALA A 63 -36.01 2.71 -23.01
N ASN A 64 -36.76 3.70 -22.55
CA ASN A 64 -38.10 3.55 -22.00
C ASN A 64 -39.03 3.15 -23.16
N ILE A 65 -38.82 1.96 -23.70
CA ILE A 65 -39.64 1.37 -24.75
C ILE A 65 -40.78 0.71 -23.98
N PRO A 66 -42.02 1.22 -24.12
CA PRO A 66 -43.16 0.61 -23.48
C PRO A 66 -43.24 -0.86 -23.91
N PRO A 67 -43.55 -1.79 -22.98
CA PRO A 67 -43.64 -3.20 -23.33
C PRO A 67 -44.67 -3.40 -24.45
N PRO A 68 -44.39 -4.26 -25.44
CA PRO A 68 -45.32 -4.50 -26.53
C PRO A 68 -46.57 -5.16 -25.94
N HIS A 69 -47.68 -4.42 -25.96
CA HIS A 69 -48.98 -5.00 -25.61
C HIS A 69 -49.30 -6.09 -26.63
N TYR A 70 -49.36 -7.33 -26.17
CA TYR A 70 -49.80 -8.47 -26.96
C TYR A 70 -51.22 -8.19 -27.46
N SER A 71 -51.35 -8.06 -28.78
CA SER A 71 -52.61 -8.15 -29.51
C SER A 71 -52.51 -9.28 -30.52
#